data_AF-A0A7X3SML4-F1
#
_entry.id   AF-A0A7X3SML4-F1
#
_cell.length_a   1.000
_cell.length_b   1.000
_cell.length_c   1.000
_cell.angle_alpha   90.00
_cell.angle_beta   90.00
_cell.angle_gamma   90.00
#
_symmetry.space_group_name_H-M   'P 1'
#
loop_
_entity.id
_entity.type
_entity.pdbx_description
1 polymer ?
#
loop_
_entity_poly.entity_id
_entity_poly.type
_entity_poly.pdbx_seq_one_letter_code
_entity_poly.pdbx_strand_id
1 'polypeptide(L)'
;MICPEQQSHLEFEDFWHALGALAPLHREALILVGAQGLSYEEAAGVCGVAIGTIKSRVNWARTHLMALLQIEASHEFGPDDILKAVVGLDRPNAGSD
;
A
#
# COMPACT_ATOMS: atom_id res chain seq x y z
N MET A 1 -21.19 24.66 13.98
CA MET A 1 -20.69 24.71 12.59
C MET A 1 -19.20 24.46 12.67
N ILE A 2 -18.75 23.25 12.33
CA ILE A 2 -17.32 22.90 12.42
C ILE A 2 -16.62 23.54 11.22
N CYS A 3 -15.52 24.25 11.46
CA CYS A 3 -14.72 24.85 10.39
C CYS A 3 -14.01 23.73 9.59
N PRO A 4 -13.86 23.85 8.26
CA PRO A 4 -13.28 22.80 7.42
C PRO A 4 -11.86 22.36 7.84
N GLU A 5 -11.07 23.27 8.43
CA GLU A 5 -9.77 22.95 9.02
C GLU A 5 -9.88 21.95 10.18
N GLN A 6 -10.90 22.09 11.04
CA GLN A 6 -11.14 21.20 12.17
C GLN A 6 -11.63 19.82 11.70
N GLN A 7 -12.37 19.77 10.59
CA GLN A 7 -12.80 18.51 9.97
C GLN A 7 -11.59 17.71 9.45
N SER A 8 -10.67 18.37 8.74
CA SER A 8 -9.42 17.75 8.24
C SER A 8 -8.54 17.23 9.39
N HIS A 9 -8.41 18.00 10.47
CA HIS A 9 -7.64 17.58 11.64
C HIS A 9 -8.22 16.31 12.31
N LEU A 10 -9.55 16.20 12.41
CA LEU A 10 -10.21 15.01 12.97
C LEU A 10 -10.03 13.78 12.07
N GLU A 11 -10.21 13.94 10.75
CA GLU A 11 -10.00 12.87 9.77
C GLU A 11 -8.56 12.35 9.77
N PHE A 12 -7.59 13.25 9.97
CA PHE A 12 -6.18 12.89 10.11
C PHE A 12 -5.91 12.14 11.41
N GLU A 13 -6.46 12.58 12.54
CA GLU A 13 -6.31 11.91 13.83
C GLU A 13 -6.90 10.50 13.79
N ASP A 14 -8.09 10.32 13.23
CA ASP A 14 -8.74 9.02 13.03
C ASP A 14 -7.90 8.09 12.16
N PHE A 15 -7.31 8.62 11.08
CA PHE A 15 -6.38 7.87 10.23
C PHE A 15 -5.14 7.38 10.99
N TRP A 16 -4.52 8.24 11.82
CA TRP A 16 -3.36 7.84 12.63
C TRP A 16 -3.71 6.80 13.69
N HIS A 17 -4.87 6.94 14.34
CA HIS A 17 -5.36 5.93 15.27
C HIS A 17 -5.58 4.58 14.58
N ALA A 18 -6.20 4.58 13.39
CA ALA A 18 -6.44 3.37 12.63
C ALA A 18 -5.13 2.71 12.15
N LEU A 19 -4.15 3.50 11.68
CA LEU A 19 -2.80 3.00 11.38
C LEU A 19 -2.11 2.41 12.62
N GLY A 20 -2.28 3.05 13.79
CA GLY A 20 -1.74 2.59 15.06
C GLY A 20 -2.32 1.24 15.51
N ALA A 21 -3.57 0.94 15.17
CA ALA A 21 -4.24 -0.32 15.47
C ALA A 21 -3.73 -1.50 14.63
N LEU A 22 -3.07 -1.25 13.49
CA LEU A 22 -2.44 -2.30 12.70
C LEU A 22 -1.27 -2.94 13.46
N ALA A 23 -1.17 -4.28 13.35
CA ALA A 23 -0.01 -5.01 13.83
C ALA A 23 1.28 -4.43 13.20
N PRO A 24 2.40 -4.35 13.95
CA PRO A 24 3.61 -3.66 13.48
C PRO A 24 4.08 -4.12 12.09
N LEU A 25 4.07 -5.42 11.83
CA LEU A 25 4.49 -6.00 10.55
C LEU A 25 3.58 -5.64 9.36
N HIS A 26 2.27 -5.48 9.61
CA HIS A 26 1.30 -5.09 8.59
C HIS A 26 1.41 -3.60 8.30
N ARG A 27 1.55 -2.79 9.36
CA ARG A 27 1.75 -1.34 9.27
C ARG A 27 3.05 -1.00 8.54
N GLU A 28 4.15 -1.64 8.90
CA GLU A 28 5.45 -1.45 8.27
C GLU A 28 5.38 -1.73 6.77
N ALA A 29 4.83 -2.89 6.37
CA ALA A 29 4.66 -3.23 4.97
C ALA A 29 3.78 -2.22 4.21
N LEU A 30 2.70 -1.75 4.84
CA LEU A 30 1.82 -0.73 4.25
C LEU A 30 2.51 0.63 4.09
N ILE A 31 3.34 1.05 5.05
CA ILE A 31 4.09 2.31 4.99
C ILE A 31 5.16 2.23 3.90
N LEU A 32 5.92 1.13 3.83
CA LEU A 32 6.97 0.95 2.83
C LEU A 32 6.41 1.05 1.41
N VAL A 33 5.31 0.35 1.12
CA VAL A 33 4.72 0.33 -0.22
C VAL A 33 3.85 1.55 -0.48
N GLY A 34 2.99 1.92 0.46
CA GLY A 34 1.97 2.95 0.27
C GLY A 34 2.47 4.38 0.47
N ALA A 35 3.32 4.62 1.47
CA ALA A 35 3.80 5.96 1.80
C ALA A 35 5.19 6.25 1.22
N GLN A 36 6.10 5.27 1.27
CA GLN A 36 7.46 5.43 0.71
C GLN A 36 7.54 5.05 -0.77
N GLY A 37 6.50 4.43 -1.33
CA GLY A 37 6.44 4.08 -2.75
C GLY A 37 7.41 2.98 -3.18
N LEU A 38 7.94 2.19 -2.23
CA LEU A 38 8.82 1.06 -2.54
C LEU A 38 8.06 -0.01 -3.31
N SER A 39 8.76 -0.66 -4.24
CA SER A 39 8.26 -1.89 -4.87
C SER A 39 8.12 -3.02 -3.84
N TYR A 40 7.37 -4.06 -4.21
CA TYR A 40 7.22 -5.23 -3.34
C TYR A 40 8.55 -5.95 -3.10
N GLU A 41 9.42 -5.95 -4.11
CA GLU A 41 10.77 -6.47 -4.11
C GLU A 41 11.66 -5.70 -3.11
N GLU A 42 11.66 -4.38 -3.17
CA GLU A 42 12.47 -3.54 -2.28
C GLU A 42 11.98 -3.64 -0.83
N ALA A 43 10.66 -3.58 -0.60
CA ALA A 43 10.08 -3.74 0.72
C ALA A 43 10.39 -5.13 1.32
N ALA A 44 10.39 -6.17 0.49
CA ALA A 44 10.79 -7.51 0.91
C ALA A 44 12.26 -7.57 1.32
N GLY A 45 13.14 -6.88 0.58
CA GLY A 45 14.55 -6.72 0.92
C GLY A 45 14.77 -5.99 2.26
N VAL A 46 14.04 -4.88 2.49
CA VAL A 46 14.11 -4.11 3.75
C VAL A 46 13.66 -4.94 4.94
N CYS A 47 12.54 -5.67 4.81
CA CYS A 47 11.99 -6.48 5.89
C CYS A 47 12.67 -7.86 6.04
N GLY A 48 13.53 -8.27 5.11
CA GLY A 48 14.17 -9.58 5.11
C GLY A 48 13.20 -10.76 4.96
N VAL A 49 12.12 -10.59 4.19
CA VAL A 49 11.08 -11.62 3.99
C VAL A 49 10.83 -11.88 2.50
N ALA A 50 10.02 -12.90 2.17
CA ALA A 50 9.64 -13.17 0.79
C ALA A 50 8.69 -12.09 0.23
N ILE A 51 8.76 -11.83 -1.07
CA ILE A 51 7.87 -10.87 -1.77
C ILE A 51 6.39 -11.21 -1.55
N GLY A 52 6.04 -12.50 -1.60
CA GLY A 52 4.67 -12.96 -1.34
C GLY A 52 4.18 -12.64 0.07
N THR A 53 5.08 -12.58 1.06
CA THR A 53 4.77 -12.15 2.42
C THR A 53 4.48 -10.66 2.50
N ILE A 54 5.20 -9.82 1.75
CA ILE A 54 4.88 -8.38 1.69
C ILE A 54 3.50 -8.18 1.05
N LYS A 55 3.22 -8.83 -0.08
CA LYS A 55 1.93 -8.72 -0.76
C LYS A 55 0.76 -9.08 0.17
N SER A 56 0.87 -10.18 0.91
CA SER A 56 -0.17 -10.59 1.87
C SER A 56 -0.31 -9.63 3.05
N ARG A 57 0.81 -9.14 3.60
CA ARG A 57 0.82 -8.13 4.68
C ARG A 57 0.17 -6.82 4.25
N VAL A 58 0.49 -6.32 3.06
CA VAL A 58 -0.09 -5.08 2.50
C VAL A 58 -1.58 -5.26 2.25
N ASN A 59 -1.99 -6.38 1.64
CA ASN A 59 -3.41 -6.65 1.41
C ASN A 59 -4.19 -6.68 2.72
N TRP A 60 -3.70 -7.41 3.73
CA TRP A 60 -4.32 -7.45 5.04
C TRP A 60 -4.40 -6.05 5.67
N ALA A 61 -3.30 -5.30 5.63
CA ALA A 61 -3.23 -3.96 6.20
C ALA A 61 -4.25 -3.00 5.58
N ARG A 62 -4.40 -3.02 4.24
CA ARG A 62 -5.40 -2.21 3.52
C ARG A 62 -6.81 -2.60 3.93
N THR A 63 -7.17 -3.88 3.84
CA THR A 63 -8.52 -4.35 4.20
C THR A 63 -8.87 -3.97 5.64
N HIS A 64 -7.92 -4.16 6.57
CA HIS A 64 -8.17 -3.85 7.97
C HIS A 64 -8.28 -2.34 8.22
N LEU A 65 -7.42 -1.53 7.60
CA LEU A 65 -7.45 -0.08 7.72
C LEU A 65 -8.76 0.51 7.16
N MET A 66 -9.23 -0.01 6.02
CA MET A 66 -10.50 0.39 5.42
C MET A 66 -11.69 0.05 6.32
N ALA A 67 -11.67 -1.14 6.94
CA ALA A 67 -12.70 -1.53 7.91
C ALA A 67 -12.73 -0.63 9.15
N LEU A 68 -11.56 -0.23 9.66
CA LEU A 68 -11.44 0.68 10.81
C LEU A 68 -11.97 2.08 10.50
N LEU A 69 -11.70 2.57 9.27
CA LEU A 69 -12.11 3.90 8.82
C LEU A 69 -13.51 3.91 8.19
N GLN A 70 -14.19 2.76 8.15
CA GLN A 70 -15.49 2.59 7.48
C GLN A 70 -15.47 3.09 6.01
N ILE A 71 -14.32 2.90 5.36
CA ILE A 71 -14.12 3.25 3.95
C ILE A 71 -14.56 2.05 3.13
N GLU A 72 -15.67 2.20 2.42
CA GLU A 72 -16.03 1.26 1.37
C GLU A 72 -14.98 1.33 0.26
N ALA A 73 -14.45 0.17 -0.13
CA ALA A 73 -13.47 0.10 -1.19
C ALA A 73 -14.10 0.52 -2.52
N SER A 74 -13.91 1.77 -2.96
CA SER A 74 -13.90 2.07 -4.38
C SER A 74 -12.73 1.28 -4.97
N HIS A 75 -13.03 0.32 -5.84
CA HIS A 75 -12.10 -0.63 -6.45
C HIS A 75 -11.04 0.04 -7.36
N GLU A 76 -10.82 1.36 -7.24
CA GLU A 76 -10.05 2.15 -8.19
C GLU A 76 -8.53 2.04 -8.02
N PHE A 77 -8.03 1.49 -6.91
CA PHE A 77 -6.57 1.37 -6.71
C PHE A 77 -6.17 0.04 -6.07
N GLY A 78 -6.28 -1.03 -6.86
CA GLY A 78 -5.62 -2.30 -6.62
C GLY A 78 -4.14 -2.26 -7.06
N PRO A 79 -3.25 -2.99 -6.39
CA PRO A 79 -1.80 -2.91 -6.62
C PRO A 79 -1.29 -3.47 -7.96
N ASP A 80 -2.14 -4.03 -8.81
CA ASP A 80 -1.75 -4.61 -10.11
C ASP A 80 -1.98 -3.65 -11.30
N ASP A 81 -2.75 -2.57 -11.15
CA ASP A 81 -3.13 -1.72 -12.28
C ASP A 81 -1.95 -0.92 -12.86
N ILE A 82 -0.96 -0.59 -12.02
CA ILE A 82 0.26 0.11 -12.47
C ILE A 82 1.25 -0.87 -13.13
N LEU A 83 1.34 -2.12 -12.66
CA LEU A 83 2.15 -3.15 -13.34
C LEU A 83 1.59 -3.47 -14.73
N LYS A 84 0.26 -3.55 -14.89
CA LYS A 84 -0.41 -3.80 -16.18
C LYS A 84 -0.16 -2.71 -17.23
N ALA A 85 0.11 -1.48 -16.80
CA ALA A 85 0.41 -0.36 -17.69
C ALA A 85 1.90 -0.24 -18.06
N VAL A 86 2.81 -0.72 -17.21
CA VAL A 86 4.27 -0.54 -17.37
C VAL A 86 4.97 -1.76 -17.97
N VAL A 87 4.53 -2.99 -17.69
CA VAL A 87 5.18 -4.18 -18.27
C VAL A 87 4.73 -4.38 -19.71
N GLY A 88 5.23 -3.52 -20.61
CA GLY A 88 5.34 -3.81 -22.04
C GLY A 88 6.27 -5.00 -22.25
N LEU A 89 5.78 -6.21 -21.99
CA LEU A 89 6.46 -7.46 -22.34
C LEU A 89 6.36 -7.69 -23.85
N ASP A 90 7.03 -6.84 -24.62
CA ASP A 90 7.67 -7.28 -25.86
C ASP A 90 9.16 -7.43 -25.56
N ARG A 91 9.57 -8.67 -25.30
CA ARG A 91 10.96 -9.08 -25.56
C ARG A 91 10.91 -10.32 -26.43
N PRO A 92 11.47 -10.21 -27.63
CA PRO A 92 12.64 -11.02 -27.99
C PRO A 92 13.69 -10.12 -28.66
N ASN A 93 14.98 -10.39 -28.77
CA ASN A 93 15.94 -11.39 -28.34
C ASN A 93 17.31 -10.78 -28.77
N ALA A 94 18.38 -11.27 -28.18
CA ALA A 94 19.80 -11.07 -28.49
C ALA A 94 20.19 -10.77 -29.94
N GLY A 95 21.32 -10.07 -30.10
CA GLY A 95 22.13 -10.15 -31.32
C GLY A 95 23.09 -8.99 -31.48
N SER A 96 24.37 -9.26 -31.23
CA SER A 96 25.51 -8.42 -31.59
C SER A 96 25.59 -8.18 -33.10
N ASP A 97 25.80 -6.94 -33.54
CA ASP A 97 26.86 -6.45 -34.47
C ASP A 97 26.75 -4.93 -34.57
#